data_AF-A0A4U1FFH1-F1
#
_entry.id   AF-A0A4U1FFH1-F1
#
_cell.length_a   1.000
_cell.length_b   1.000
_cell.length_c   1.000
_cell.angle_alpha   90.00
_cell.angle_beta   90.00
_cell.angle_gamma   90.00
#
_symmetry.space_group_name_H-M   'P 1'
#
loop_
_entity.id
_entity.type
_entity.pdbx_description
1 polymer ?
#
loop_
_entity_poly.entity_id
_entity_poly.type
_entity_poly.pdbx_seq_one_letter_code
_entity_poly.pdbx_strand_id
1 'polypeptide(L)'
;ACFPAQDSVASLNMSFIMIHTSLKKKFSCCVLAFLLFAIICVWKEKKKGSYYESLKLQTKEFQVLRSGSQSVSSSGTHNPQRGSQALSGPKAKPEATFQVWNKDSSTKNLIPRLQKIWKNYLSMNKYKVSYKGPGPGVKFSAEALLCHLRDHVNVSMVEATDFPFNTSEWEGYLPKENIRTKAGPWGRCAVVSSAGSLKSSQLGQEIDDHDAVLRFNGAPTANFQQDVGTRTTIRLMNSQ
;
A
#
# COMPACT_ATOMS: atom_id res chain seq x y z
N ALA A 1 -97.72 19.69 -5.41
CA ALA A 1 -97.70 18.46 -6.21
C ALA A 1 -96.25 18.05 -6.42
N CYS A 2 -95.99 16.74 -6.35
CA CYS A 2 -94.70 16.05 -6.36
C CYS A 2 -93.65 16.57 -7.36
N PHE A 3 -92.36 16.42 -7.05
CA PHE A 3 -91.45 15.51 -7.76
C PHE A 3 -90.19 15.21 -6.90
N PRO A 4 -89.53 14.05 -7.07
CA PRO A 4 -88.64 13.41 -6.10
C PRO A 4 -87.14 13.41 -6.48
N ALA A 5 -86.34 13.08 -5.47
CA ALA A 5 -85.22 12.12 -5.41
C ALA A 5 -84.07 12.04 -6.44
N GLN A 6 -82.88 11.87 -5.83
CA GLN A 6 -81.74 11.03 -6.26
C GLN A 6 -80.91 11.46 -7.47
N ASP A 7 -79.73 12.04 -7.21
CA ASP A 7 -78.46 11.75 -7.92
C ASP A 7 -77.26 12.52 -7.33
N SER A 8 -76.86 12.21 -6.08
CA SER A 8 -75.61 12.78 -5.53
C SER A 8 -74.75 11.81 -4.72
N VAL A 9 -75.22 10.59 -4.45
CA VAL A 9 -74.47 9.60 -3.66
C VAL A 9 -73.59 8.68 -4.53
N ALA A 10 -73.89 8.52 -5.83
CA ALA A 10 -73.10 7.66 -6.73
C ALA A 10 -71.75 8.29 -7.15
N SER A 11 -71.69 9.62 -7.32
CA SER A 11 -70.49 10.33 -7.80
C SER A 11 -69.34 10.38 -6.77
N LEU A 12 -69.67 10.50 -5.48
CA LEU A 12 -68.70 10.55 -4.38
C LEU A 12 -68.04 9.19 -4.11
N ASN A 13 -68.77 8.08 -4.24
CA ASN A 13 -68.23 6.73 -4.04
C ASN A 13 -67.23 6.31 -5.13
N MET A 14 -67.48 6.67 -6.39
CA MET A 14 -66.60 6.29 -7.50
C MET A 14 -65.25 7.02 -7.43
N SER A 15 -65.24 8.29 -7.04
CA SER A 15 -64.04 9.11 -6.88
C SER A 15 -63.15 8.60 -5.73
N PHE A 16 -63.74 8.20 -4.61
CA PHE A 16 -63.00 7.68 -3.45
C PHE A 16 -62.37 6.30 -3.72
N ILE A 17 -63.08 5.41 -4.43
CA ILE A 17 -62.58 4.09 -4.84
C ILE A 17 -61.41 4.24 -5.85
N MET A 18 -61.50 5.20 -6.77
CA MET A 18 -60.47 5.45 -7.78
C MET A 18 -59.18 6.04 -7.17
N ILE A 19 -59.30 6.94 -6.19
CA ILE A 19 -58.15 7.50 -5.46
C ILE A 19 -57.47 6.41 -4.61
N HIS A 20 -58.25 5.61 -3.88
CA HIS A 20 -57.74 4.52 -3.03
C HIS A 20 -57.07 3.39 -3.84
N THR A 21 -57.60 3.04 -5.02
CA THR A 21 -56.93 2.10 -5.94
C THR A 21 -55.66 2.67 -6.55
N SER A 22 -55.61 3.97 -6.86
CA SER A 22 -54.38 4.63 -7.31
C SER A 22 -53.29 4.67 -6.23
N LEU A 23 -53.67 4.89 -4.97
CA LEU A 23 -52.77 4.94 -3.83
C LEU A 23 -52.22 3.55 -3.48
N LYS A 24 -53.09 2.52 -3.51
CA LYS A 24 -52.67 1.11 -3.36
C LYS A 24 -51.73 0.65 -4.46
N LYS A 25 -51.96 1.07 -5.72
CA LYS A 25 -51.05 0.76 -6.84
C LYS A 25 -49.69 1.45 -6.69
N LYS A 26 -49.67 2.72 -6.26
CA LYS A 26 -48.42 3.45 -5.97
C LYS A 26 -47.64 2.83 -4.81
N PHE A 27 -48.32 2.46 -3.72
CA PHE A 27 -47.68 1.80 -2.58
C PHE A 27 -47.12 0.42 -2.96
N SER A 28 -47.88 -0.37 -3.72
CA SER A 28 -47.43 -1.67 -4.25
C SER A 28 -46.17 -1.52 -5.13
N CYS A 29 -46.13 -0.51 -6.01
CA CYS A 29 -44.97 -0.24 -6.85
C CYS A 29 -43.73 0.17 -6.04
N CYS A 30 -43.90 1.03 -5.02
CA CYS A 30 -42.81 1.42 -4.11
C CYS A 30 -42.26 0.22 -3.33
N VAL A 31 -43.13 -0.66 -2.83
CA VAL A 31 -42.72 -1.88 -2.12
C VAL A 31 -41.95 -2.83 -3.04
N LEU A 32 -42.43 -3.03 -4.28
CA LEU A 32 -41.73 -3.84 -5.29
C LEU A 32 -40.34 -3.27 -5.63
N ALA A 33 -40.22 -1.94 -5.78
CA ALA A 33 -38.94 -1.28 -6.03
C ALA A 33 -37.95 -1.45 -4.85
N PHE A 34 -38.43 -1.33 -3.61
CA PHE A 34 -37.63 -1.57 -2.42
C PHE A 34 -37.16 -3.02 -2.30
N LEU A 35 -38.03 -3.99 -2.58
CA LEU A 35 -37.68 -5.41 -2.57
C LEU A 35 -36.64 -5.74 -3.64
N LEU A 36 -36.77 -5.20 -4.86
CA LEU A 36 -35.77 -5.36 -5.92
C LEU A 36 -34.42 -4.74 -5.52
N PHE A 37 -34.42 -3.55 -4.93
CA PHE A 37 -33.20 -2.92 -4.43
C PHE A 37 -32.54 -3.75 -3.32
N ALA A 38 -33.31 -4.26 -2.36
CA ALA A 38 -32.81 -5.12 -1.29
C ALA A 38 -32.21 -6.43 -1.85
N ILE A 39 -32.86 -7.06 -2.84
CA ILE A 39 -32.34 -8.26 -3.52
C ILE A 39 -31.01 -7.94 -4.21
N ILE A 40 -30.90 -6.81 -4.92
CA ILE A 40 -29.65 -6.37 -5.57
C ILE A 40 -28.55 -6.13 -4.53
N CYS A 41 -28.87 -5.49 -3.41
CA CYS A 41 -27.93 -5.25 -2.31
C CYS A 41 -27.42 -6.56 -1.69
N VAL A 42 -28.32 -7.50 -1.40
CA VAL A 42 -27.98 -8.82 -0.85
C VAL A 42 -27.19 -9.65 -1.86
N TRP A 43 -27.52 -9.58 -3.15
CA TRP A 43 -26.77 -10.27 -4.20
C TRP A 43 -25.35 -9.71 -4.37
N LYS A 44 -25.18 -8.39 -4.22
CA LYS A 44 -23.88 -7.71 -4.21
C LYS A 44 -23.03 -8.08 -2.99
N GLU A 45 -23.64 -8.20 -1.81
CA GLU A 45 -23.01 -8.74 -0.59
C GLU A 45 -22.56 -10.20 -0.79
N LYS A 46 -23.44 -11.08 -1.30
CA LYS A 46 -23.13 -12.49 -1.56
C LYS A 46 -22.00 -12.67 -2.58
N LYS A 47 -21.90 -11.80 -3.60
CA LYS A 47 -20.80 -11.80 -4.56
C LYS A 47 -19.46 -11.38 -3.93
N LYS A 48 -19.47 -10.46 -2.95
CA LYS A 48 -18.26 -10.14 -2.17
C LYS A 48 -17.84 -11.31 -1.29
N GLY A 49 -18.77 -11.98 -0.61
CA GLY A 49 -18.47 -13.15 0.23
C GLY A 49 -17.87 -14.32 -0.55
N SER A 50 -18.39 -14.61 -1.75
CA SER A 50 -17.85 -15.66 -2.63
C SER A 50 -16.43 -15.38 -3.12
N TYR A 51 -16.07 -14.11 -3.35
CA TYR A 51 -14.70 -13.73 -3.71
C TYR A 51 -13.72 -13.94 -2.55
N TYR A 52 -14.13 -13.68 -1.30
CA TYR A 52 -13.29 -13.92 -0.13
C TYR A 52 -13.06 -15.41 0.16
N GLU A 53 -14.07 -16.26 -0.02
CA GLU A 53 -13.91 -17.72 0.15
C GLU A 53 -13.03 -18.35 -0.94
N SER A 54 -13.11 -17.88 -2.19
CA SER A 54 -12.23 -18.35 -3.27
C SER A 54 -10.75 -18.02 -3.02
N LEU A 55 -10.46 -16.81 -2.50
CA LEU A 55 -9.11 -16.42 -2.07
C LEU A 55 -8.57 -17.30 -0.92
N LYS A 56 -9.46 -17.70 0.00
CA LYS A 56 -9.10 -18.53 1.15
C LYS A 56 -8.82 -19.99 0.75
N LEU A 57 -9.54 -20.51 -0.25
CA LEU A 57 -9.33 -21.86 -0.80
C LEU A 57 -8.02 -21.97 -1.60
N GLN A 58 -7.72 -20.98 -2.45
CA GLN A 58 -6.44 -20.90 -3.18
C GLN A 58 -5.23 -20.83 -2.25
N THR A 59 -5.37 -20.16 -1.10
CA THR A 59 -4.29 -20.09 -0.09
C THR A 59 -4.06 -21.45 0.58
N LYS A 60 -5.10 -22.27 0.79
CA LYS A 60 -4.98 -23.61 1.39
C LYS A 60 -4.38 -24.62 0.43
N GLU A 61 -4.76 -24.62 -0.86
CA GLU A 61 -4.16 -25.53 -1.84
C GLU A 61 -2.67 -25.26 -2.05
N PHE A 62 -2.26 -23.98 -2.04
CA PHE A 62 -0.85 -23.61 -2.18
C PHE A 62 0.01 -24.00 -0.97
N GLN A 63 -0.59 -24.14 0.22
CA GLN A 63 0.13 -24.64 1.40
C GLN A 63 0.27 -26.17 1.43
N VAL A 64 -0.68 -26.91 0.85
CA VAL A 64 -0.62 -28.38 0.81
C VAL A 64 0.37 -28.89 -0.24
N LEU A 65 0.50 -28.20 -1.38
CA LEU A 65 1.39 -28.63 -2.47
C LEU A 65 2.90 -28.46 -2.16
N ARG A 66 3.27 -27.70 -1.12
CA ARG A 66 4.68 -27.37 -0.82
C ARG A 66 5.34 -28.26 0.24
N SER A 67 4.58 -29.17 0.84
CA SER A 67 5.08 -30.08 1.90
C SER A 67 5.65 -31.40 1.36
N GLY A 68 5.77 -31.57 0.04
CA GLY A 68 6.25 -32.81 -0.57
C GLY A 68 7.24 -32.57 -1.72
N SER A 69 8.52 -32.40 -1.41
CA SER A 69 9.64 -32.80 -2.28
C SER A 69 10.98 -32.62 -1.55
N GLN A 70 11.51 -33.73 -1.03
CA GLN A 70 12.88 -33.88 -0.54
C GLN A 70 13.84 -33.92 -1.75
N SER A 71 14.97 -33.21 -1.68
CA SER A 71 16.04 -33.27 -2.68
C SER A 71 17.09 -34.32 -2.31
N VAL A 72 17.24 -35.32 -3.17
CA VAL A 72 18.33 -36.30 -3.18
C VAL A 72 19.50 -35.74 -3.97
N SER A 73 20.69 -35.83 -3.39
CA SER A 73 21.99 -35.50 -3.99
C SER A 73 22.42 -36.54 -5.03
N SER A 74 23.03 -36.10 -6.13
CA SER A 74 23.99 -36.94 -6.87
C SER A 74 25.05 -36.12 -7.59
N SER A 75 26.29 -36.42 -7.24
CA SER A 75 27.54 -36.04 -7.87
C SER A 75 27.84 -36.96 -9.07
N GLY A 76 28.43 -36.41 -10.14
CA GLY A 76 28.96 -37.22 -11.24
C GLY A 76 29.78 -36.40 -12.24
N THR A 77 31.10 -36.44 -12.09
CA THR A 77 32.12 -36.02 -13.06
C THR A 77 32.21 -37.02 -14.23
N HIS A 78 32.26 -36.53 -15.48
CA HIS A 78 33.09 -37.08 -16.57
C HIS A 78 33.08 -36.15 -17.80
N ASN A 79 34.26 -35.95 -18.38
CA ASN A 79 34.56 -35.38 -19.72
C ASN A 79 35.78 -36.21 -20.23
N PRO A 80 36.22 -36.16 -21.50
CA PRO A 80 35.68 -35.49 -22.70
C PRO A 80 35.68 -36.35 -23.98
N GLN A 81 34.87 -36.00 -24.99
CA GLN A 81 35.22 -36.32 -26.39
C GLN A 81 34.89 -35.18 -27.35
N ARG A 82 35.82 -35.05 -28.29
CA ARG A 82 36.11 -33.94 -29.21
C ARG A 82 35.30 -34.11 -30.49
N GLY A 83 34.43 -33.16 -30.79
CA GLY A 83 33.76 -33.03 -32.08
C GLY A 83 33.91 -31.60 -32.59
N SER A 84 34.63 -31.44 -33.68
CA SER A 84 34.89 -30.16 -34.35
C SER A 84 33.59 -29.55 -34.90
N GLN A 85 33.18 -28.40 -34.39
CA GLN A 85 32.21 -27.53 -35.07
C GLN A 85 32.70 -26.08 -35.06
N ALA A 86 32.49 -25.47 -36.21
CA ALA A 86 33.09 -24.24 -36.67
C ALA A 86 32.84 -23.05 -35.73
N LEU A 87 33.86 -22.19 -35.68
CA LEU A 87 33.90 -20.90 -34.99
C LEU A 87 32.79 -19.99 -35.53
N SER A 88 31.65 -19.93 -34.83
CA SER A 88 30.72 -18.81 -34.94
C SER A 88 31.14 -17.78 -33.89
N GLY A 89 31.38 -16.54 -34.34
CA GLY A 89 31.83 -15.44 -33.48
C GLY A 89 30.89 -15.20 -32.30
N PRO A 90 31.31 -14.42 -31.28
CA PRO A 90 30.51 -14.21 -30.09
C PRO A 90 29.20 -13.51 -30.48
N LYS A 91 28.12 -14.29 -30.58
CA LYS A 91 26.77 -13.76 -30.63
C LYS A 91 26.59 -12.99 -29.31
N ALA A 92 26.50 -11.67 -29.42
CA ALA A 92 26.15 -10.81 -28.30
C ALA A 92 24.92 -11.40 -27.60
N LYS A 93 25.10 -11.74 -26.32
CA LYS A 93 24.05 -12.29 -25.48
C LYS A 93 22.89 -11.27 -25.50
N PRO A 94 21.65 -11.66 -25.85
CA PRO A 94 20.52 -10.73 -25.83
C PRO A 94 20.45 -10.07 -24.46
N GLU A 95 20.44 -8.74 -24.46
CA GLU A 95 20.34 -7.94 -23.25
C GLU A 95 19.05 -8.33 -22.54
N ALA A 96 19.17 -8.76 -21.28
CA ALA A 96 18.02 -9.28 -20.54
C ALA A 96 17.01 -8.15 -20.32
N THR A 97 15.80 -8.30 -20.87
CA THR A 97 14.70 -7.37 -20.65
C THR A 97 13.96 -7.74 -19.36
N PHE A 98 14.24 -7.00 -18.29
CA PHE A 98 13.52 -7.09 -17.02
C PHE A 98 13.03 -5.71 -16.59
N GLN A 99 11.95 -5.68 -15.80
CA GLN A 99 11.33 -4.44 -15.34
C GLN A 99 11.87 -4.08 -13.96
N VAL A 100 12.35 -2.85 -13.83
CA VAL A 100 12.71 -2.22 -12.55
C VAL A 100 11.88 -0.96 -12.33
N TRP A 101 12.06 -0.30 -11.19
CA TRP A 101 11.36 0.93 -10.88
C TRP A 101 11.54 1.97 -11.99
N ASN A 102 10.42 2.50 -12.49
CA ASN A 102 10.44 3.57 -13.49
C ASN A 102 10.62 4.94 -12.81
N LYS A 103 11.75 5.61 -13.08
CA LYS A 103 12.07 6.96 -12.57
C LYS A 103 11.04 8.03 -12.95
N ASP A 104 10.30 7.84 -14.04
CA ASP A 104 9.31 8.78 -14.55
C ASP A 104 7.86 8.37 -14.18
N SER A 105 7.71 7.54 -13.15
CA SER A 105 6.40 7.13 -12.63
C SER A 105 5.55 8.33 -12.21
N SER A 106 4.30 8.34 -12.64
CA SER A 106 3.33 9.42 -12.40
C SER A 106 2.00 8.88 -11.86
N THR A 107 1.11 9.78 -11.46
CA THR A 107 -0.25 9.42 -11.02
C THR A 107 -1.03 8.64 -12.08
N LYS A 108 -0.73 8.84 -13.37
CA LYS A 108 -1.35 8.11 -14.49
C LYS A 108 -0.97 6.64 -14.52
N ASN A 109 0.17 6.26 -13.93
CA ASN A 109 0.64 4.88 -13.85
C ASN A 109 0.03 4.10 -12.67
N LEU A 110 -0.64 4.77 -11.73
CA LEU A 110 -1.26 4.15 -10.58
C LEU A 110 -2.60 3.47 -10.93
N ILE A 111 -2.96 2.44 -10.17
CA ILE A 111 -4.31 1.85 -10.25
C ILE A 111 -5.39 2.90 -9.89
N PRO A 112 -6.60 2.84 -10.47
CA PRO A 112 -7.64 3.85 -10.27
C PRO A 112 -7.99 4.12 -8.80
N ARG A 113 -7.93 3.07 -7.95
CA ARG A 113 -8.15 3.20 -6.50
C ARG A 113 -7.14 4.16 -5.86
N LEU A 114 -5.85 4.02 -6.19
CA LEU A 114 -4.79 4.86 -5.64
C LEU A 114 -4.80 6.27 -6.23
N GLN A 115 -5.19 6.42 -7.50
CA GLN A 115 -5.42 7.74 -8.10
C GLN A 115 -6.48 8.55 -7.34
N LYS A 116 -7.59 7.91 -6.95
CA LYS A 116 -8.63 8.55 -6.13
C LYS A 116 -8.10 8.95 -4.75
N ILE A 117 -7.34 8.05 -4.11
CA ILE A 117 -6.73 8.33 -2.79
C ILE A 117 -5.77 9.53 -2.88
N TRP A 118 -4.92 9.58 -3.91
CA TRP A 118 -4.02 10.71 -4.14
C TRP A 118 -4.79 12.03 -4.26
N LYS A 119 -5.85 12.09 -5.09
CA LYS A 119 -6.70 13.28 -5.23
C LYS A 119 -7.33 13.71 -3.90
N ASN A 120 -7.77 12.74 -3.09
CA ASN A 120 -8.34 13.03 -1.78
C ASN A 120 -7.31 13.66 -0.83
N TYR A 121 -6.07 13.14 -0.79
CA TYR A 121 -5.01 13.74 0.03
C TYR A 121 -4.66 15.17 -0.39
N LEU A 122 -4.64 15.44 -1.69
CA LEU A 122 -4.45 16.80 -2.20
C LEU A 122 -5.56 17.74 -1.76
N SER A 123 -6.82 17.30 -1.87
CA SER A 123 -7.98 18.11 -1.49
C SER A 123 -8.03 18.38 0.02
N MET A 124 -7.73 17.37 0.84
CA MET A 124 -7.74 17.52 2.30
C MET A 124 -6.72 18.53 2.81
N ASN A 125 -5.55 18.62 2.15
CA ASN A 125 -4.43 19.47 2.53
C ASN A 125 -4.22 19.56 4.05
N LYS A 126 -4.12 18.39 4.71
CA LYS A 126 -4.13 18.25 6.18
C LYS A 126 -3.12 19.17 6.88
N TYR A 127 -1.97 19.39 6.24
CA TYR A 127 -0.86 20.18 6.77
C TYR A 127 -0.81 21.61 6.20
N LYS A 128 -1.89 22.07 5.55
CA LYS A 128 -2.04 23.43 5.01
C LYS A 128 -0.87 23.86 4.12
N VAL A 129 -0.37 22.94 3.31
CA VAL A 129 0.76 23.16 2.40
C VAL A 129 0.37 24.17 1.33
N SER A 130 1.19 25.22 1.18
CA SER A 130 1.17 26.13 0.04
C SER A 130 2.58 26.21 -0.51
N TYR A 131 2.88 25.41 -1.53
CA TYR A 131 4.22 25.36 -2.11
C TYR A 131 4.51 26.65 -2.91
N LYS A 132 5.54 27.38 -2.50
CA LYS A 132 6.00 28.65 -3.12
C LYS A 132 7.40 28.57 -3.74
N GLY A 133 8.00 27.38 -3.74
CA GLY A 133 9.30 27.15 -4.33
C GLY A 133 9.28 27.13 -5.87
N PRO A 134 10.41 26.79 -6.51
CA PRO A 134 10.50 26.62 -7.95
C PRO A 134 9.42 25.67 -8.46
N GLY A 135 8.78 26.00 -9.60
CA GLY A 135 7.65 25.23 -10.14
C GLY A 135 7.96 23.73 -10.32
N PRO A 136 6.94 22.86 -10.31
CA PRO A 136 7.14 21.42 -10.40
C PRO A 136 7.81 21.01 -11.72
N GLY A 137 8.63 19.95 -11.70
CA GLY A 137 9.25 19.40 -12.91
C GLY A 137 10.67 19.91 -13.20
N VAL A 138 11.33 20.59 -12.26
CA VAL A 138 12.77 20.90 -12.37
C VAL A 138 13.57 19.61 -12.48
N LYS A 139 14.47 19.55 -13.45
CA LYS A 139 15.37 18.41 -13.67
C LYS A 139 16.74 18.72 -13.07
N PHE A 140 17.30 17.74 -12.36
CA PHE A 140 18.65 17.79 -11.81
C PHE A 140 19.48 16.63 -12.36
N SER A 141 20.80 16.82 -12.45
CA SER A 141 21.71 15.66 -12.49
C SER A 141 21.73 14.97 -11.12
N ALA A 142 22.23 13.73 -11.08
CA ALA A 142 22.32 13.00 -9.81
C ALA A 142 23.21 13.73 -8.80
N GLU A 143 24.37 14.20 -9.23
CA GLU A 143 25.35 14.90 -8.41
C GLU A 143 24.81 16.23 -7.89
N ALA A 144 24.16 17.00 -8.77
CA ALA A 144 23.55 18.28 -8.40
C ALA A 144 22.42 18.09 -7.39
N LEU A 145 21.58 17.06 -7.56
CA LEU A 145 20.50 16.75 -6.63
C LEU A 145 21.03 16.32 -5.26
N LEU A 146 22.09 15.51 -5.21
CA LEU A 146 22.71 15.08 -3.96
C LEU A 146 23.28 16.26 -3.16
N CYS A 147 23.99 17.18 -3.82
CA CYS A 147 24.44 18.42 -3.18
C CYS A 147 23.26 19.27 -2.71
N HIS A 148 22.22 19.42 -3.55
CA HIS A 148 21.03 20.16 -3.18
C HIS A 148 20.35 19.60 -1.92
N LEU A 149 20.18 18.27 -1.84
CA LEU A 149 19.62 17.59 -0.67
C LEU A 149 20.48 17.79 0.58
N ARG A 150 21.81 17.64 0.46
CA ARG A 150 22.75 17.86 1.57
C ARG A 150 22.62 19.28 2.14
N ASP A 151 22.52 20.27 1.27
CA ASP A 151 22.60 21.68 1.67
C ASP A 151 21.25 22.25 2.13
N HIS A 152 20.12 21.66 1.71
CA HIS A 152 18.76 22.19 1.97
C HIS A 152 17.90 21.33 2.90
N VAL A 153 18.38 20.15 3.31
CA VAL A 153 17.67 19.28 4.28
C VAL A 153 18.48 19.22 5.57
N ASN A 154 18.03 19.94 6.60
CA ASN A 154 18.67 19.88 7.91
C ASN A 154 18.25 18.61 8.65
N VAL A 155 19.22 17.72 8.89
CA VAL A 155 19.03 16.52 9.72
C VAL A 155 19.59 16.83 11.12
N SER A 156 18.70 17.27 11.99
CA SER A 156 18.95 17.56 13.41
C SER A 156 17.83 16.98 14.29
N MET A 157 18.13 16.79 15.57
CA MET A 157 17.14 16.43 16.59
C MET A 157 16.82 17.66 17.44
N VAL A 158 15.71 17.61 18.17
CA VAL A 158 15.39 18.61 19.21
C VAL A 158 16.46 18.55 20.30
N GLU A 159 16.98 19.71 20.67
CA GLU A 159 17.97 19.87 21.73
C GLU A 159 17.35 20.57 22.96
N ALA A 160 17.99 20.44 24.13
CA ALA A 160 17.51 21.06 25.37
C ALA A 160 17.51 22.59 25.33
N THR A 161 18.16 23.21 24.35
CA THR A 161 18.14 24.65 24.12
C THR A 161 16.92 25.12 23.32
N ASP A 162 16.23 24.21 22.63
CA ASP A 162 15.07 24.54 21.82
C ASP A 162 13.85 24.77 22.72
N PHE A 163 13.13 25.87 22.52
CA PHE A 163 11.87 26.10 23.24
C PHE A 163 10.77 25.16 22.71
N PRO A 164 9.93 24.52 23.56
CA PRO A 164 9.82 24.67 25.02
C PRO A 164 10.61 23.62 25.83
N PHE A 165 11.59 22.94 25.24
CA PHE A 165 12.36 21.87 25.90
C PHE A 165 13.45 22.39 26.86
N ASN A 166 13.62 23.71 26.93
CA ASN A 166 14.51 24.38 27.88
C ASN A 166 13.83 24.73 29.23
N THR A 167 12.57 24.32 29.45
CA THR A 167 11.84 24.57 30.69
C THR A 167 12.04 23.46 31.72
N SER A 168 11.72 23.73 33.00
CA SER A 168 11.86 22.78 34.11
C SER A 168 11.07 21.49 33.93
N GLU A 169 9.93 21.53 33.22
CA GLU A 169 9.11 20.35 32.96
C GLU A 169 9.81 19.30 32.07
N TRP A 170 10.77 19.74 31.24
CA TRP A 170 11.50 18.89 30.30
C TRP A 170 12.93 18.57 30.75
N GLU A 171 13.32 19.04 31.94
CA GLU A 171 14.68 18.86 32.45
C GLU A 171 15.03 17.36 32.59
N GLY A 172 16.15 16.96 31.98
CA GLY A 172 16.66 15.59 32.05
C GLY A 172 16.01 14.56 31.11
N TYR A 173 15.00 14.93 30.32
CA TYR A 173 14.34 13.99 29.38
C TYR A 173 15.13 13.78 28.08
N LEU A 174 15.71 14.84 27.52
CA LEU A 174 16.44 14.76 26.26
C LEU A 174 17.88 14.23 26.46
N PRO A 175 18.43 13.47 25.50
CA PRO A 175 19.83 13.06 25.55
C PRO A 175 20.78 14.27 25.64
N LYS A 176 21.79 14.17 26.50
CA LYS A 176 22.83 15.21 26.64
C LYS A 176 23.77 15.29 25.43
N GLU A 177 23.99 14.17 24.75
CA GLU A 177 24.90 14.07 23.61
C GLU A 177 24.11 14.10 22.29
N ASN A 178 24.66 14.78 21.29
CA ASN A 178 24.08 14.84 19.95
C ASN A 178 24.13 13.46 19.27
N ILE A 179 23.11 13.14 18.46
CA ILE A 179 23.04 11.87 17.72
C ILE A 179 24.27 11.64 16.83
N ARG A 180 24.87 12.69 16.27
CA ARG A 180 26.08 12.59 15.43
C ARG A 180 27.31 12.10 16.22
N THR A 181 27.33 12.29 17.53
CA THR A 181 28.38 11.79 18.43
C THR A 181 28.11 10.36 18.89
N LYS A 182 26.84 10.02 19.15
CA LYS A 182 26.43 8.68 19.60
C LYS A 182 26.38 7.64 18.46
N ALA A 183 26.08 8.08 17.24
CA ALA A 183 25.78 7.22 16.10
C ALA A 183 26.69 7.54 14.92
N GLY A 184 27.82 6.83 14.85
CA GLY A 184 28.79 6.94 13.75
C GLY A 184 29.94 7.93 14.04
N PRO A 185 30.65 8.39 12.99
CA PRO A 185 30.42 8.09 11.57
C PRO A 185 30.70 6.62 11.23
N TRP A 186 29.93 6.07 10.30
CA TRP A 186 30.07 4.69 9.81
C TRP A 186 30.48 4.66 8.34
N GLY A 187 31.09 3.56 7.89
CA GLY A 187 31.48 3.36 6.50
C GLY A 187 30.32 2.83 5.66
N ARG A 188 29.79 1.66 6.03
CA ARG A 188 28.69 0.99 5.32
C ARG A 188 27.44 0.92 6.19
N CYS A 189 26.32 1.39 5.67
CA CYS A 189 25.02 1.39 6.36
C CYS A 189 23.95 0.66 5.53
N ALA A 190 23.07 -0.08 6.18
CA ALA A 190 21.89 -0.69 5.56
C ALA A 190 20.59 -0.04 6.06
N VAL A 191 19.68 0.28 5.14
CA VAL A 191 18.31 0.74 5.45
C VAL A 191 17.34 -0.34 5.07
N VAL A 192 16.67 -0.94 6.06
CA VAL A 192 15.78 -2.08 5.84
C VAL A 192 14.33 -1.60 5.83
N SER A 193 13.71 -1.60 4.64
CA SER A 193 12.27 -1.30 4.51
C SER A 193 11.42 -2.36 5.22
N SER A 194 10.15 -2.06 5.50
CA SER A 194 9.21 -3.04 6.07
C SER A 194 8.37 -3.75 4.99
N ALA A 195 8.84 -3.81 3.74
CA ALA A 195 8.09 -4.37 2.62
C ALA A 195 8.01 -5.90 2.68
N GLY A 196 6.87 -6.46 2.30
CA GLY A 196 6.67 -7.92 2.26
C GLY A 196 7.53 -8.64 1.21
N SER A 197 8.11 -7.91 0.25
CA SER A 197 9.04 -8.43 -0.75
C SER A 197 10.37 -8.91 -0.17
N LEU A 198 10.68 -8.58 1.10
CA LEU A 198 11.85 -9.14 1.79
C LEU A 198 11.69 -10.61 2.15
N LYS A 199 10.45 -11.13 2.20
CA LYS A 199 10.20 -12.53 2.53
C LYS A 199 10.87 -13.45 1.52
N SER A 200 11.63 -14.42 2.02
CA SER A 200 12.43 -15.38 1.24
C SER A 200 13.51 -14.75 0.35
N SER A 201 13.92 -13.51 0.64
CA SER A 201 15.01 -12.83 -0.06
C SER A 201 16.39 -13.32 0.35
N GLN A 202 16.52 -13.91 1.55
CA GLN A 202 17.79 -14.37 2.14
C GLN A 202 18.85 -13.25 2.29
N LEU A 203 18.42 -11.99 2.34
CA LEU A 203 19.32 -10.82 2.47
C LEU A 203 19.89 -10.64 3.88
N GLY A 204 19.52 -11.48 4.85
CA GLY A 204 19.82 -11.24 6.25
C GLY A 204 21.31 -11.14 6.56
N GLN A 205 22.14 -11.99 5.94
CA GLN A 205 23.59 -11.94 6.10
C GLN A 205 24.18 -10.67 5.49
N GLU A 206 23.80 -10.35 4.24
CA GLU A 206 24.26 -9.14 3.56
C GLU A 206 23.90 -7.86 4.34
N ILE A 207 22.71 -7.81 4.94
CA ILE A 207 22.27 -6.70 5.80
C ILE A 207 23.17 -6.60 7.03
N ASP A 208 23.44 -7.72 7.71
CA ASP A 208 24.21 -7.75 8.95
C ASP A 208 25.71 -7.46 8.73
N ASP A 209 26.23 -7.56 7.50
CA ASP A 209 27.60 -7.20 7.11
C ASP A 209 27.86 -5.66 7.06
N HIS A 210 26.87 -4.83 7.42
CA HIS A 210 27.01 -3.38 7.49
C HIS A 210 27.38 -2.90 8.91
N ASP A 211 28.04 -1.76 9.03
CA ASP A 211 28.43 -1.19 10.34
C ASP A 211 27.20 -0.79 11.16
N ALA A 212 26.16 -0.27 10.47
CA ALA A 212 24.90 0.11 11.08
C ALA A 212 23.69 -0.30 10.24
N VAL A 213 22.62 -0.68 10.93
CA VAL A 213 21.35 -1.09 10.34
C VAL A 213 20.22 -0.21 10.86
N LEU A 214 19.53 0.49 9.96
CA LEU A 214 18.34 1.30 10.25
C LEU A 214 17.06 0.53 9.93
N ARG A 215 16.11 0.52 10.87
CA ARG A 215 14.78 -0.08 10.73
C ARG A 215 13.66 0.90 11.08
N PHE A 216 12.43 0.56 10.71
CA PHE A 216 11.26 1.43 10.88
C PHE A 216 10.20 0.83 11.82
N ASN A 217 9.61 1.69 12.66
CA ASN A 217 8.48 1.39 13.53
C ASN A 217 8.70 0.06 14.30
N GLY A 218 7.69 -0.80 14.36
CA GLY A 218 7.75 -2.13 14.99
C GLY A 218 8.24 -3.26 14.09
N ALA A 219 8.99 -3.01 13.00
CA ALA A 219 9.48 -4.07 12.13
C ALA A 219 10.37 -5.07 12.92
N PRO A 220 9.96 -6.35 13.06
CA PRO A 220 10.65 -7.32 13.89
C PRO A 220 11.84 -7.96 13.16
N THR A 221 12.79 -8.48 13.94
CA THR A 221 13.89 -9.33 13.44
C THR A 221 13.67 -10.80 13.80
N ALA A 222 13.08 -11.07 14.97
CA ALA A 222 12.77 -12.42 15.41
C ALA A 222 11.80 -13.12 14.43
N ASN A 223 12.14 -14.36 14.07
CA ASN A 223 11.50 -15.21 13.07
C ASN A 223 11.69 -14.77 11.60
N PHE A 224 12.47 -13.72 11.34
CA PHE A 224 12.73 -13.21 9.98
C PHE A 224 14.22 -13.05 9.68
N GLN A 225 15.10 -13.50 10.57
CA GLN A 225 16.54 -13.22 10.53
C GLN A 225 17.20 -13.57 9.19
N GLN A 226 16.80 -14.69 8.57
CA GLN A 226 17.34 -15.10 7.28
C GLN A 226 17.10 -14.05 6.19
N ASP A 227 15.97 -13.35 6.24
CA ASP A 227 15.54 -12.40 5.23
C ASP A 227 15.91 -10.95 5.57
N VAL A 228 15.85 -10.60 6.87
CA VAL A 228 15.96 -9.20 7.30
C VAL A 228 17.15 -8.92 8.20
N GLY A 229 17.95 -9.93 8.56
CA GLY A 229 19.09 -9.81 9.46
C GLY A 229 18.67 -9.76 10.93
N THR A 230 19.67 -9.67 11.80
CA THR A 230 19.53 -9.68 13.26
C THR A 230 19.79 -8.31 13.87
N ARG A 231 20.62 -7.49 13.23
CA ARG A 231 21.12 -6.23 13.79
C ARG A 231 20.10 -5.10 13.67
N THR A 232 20.02 -4.25 14.68
CA THR A 232 19.30 -2.97 14.66
C THR A 232 20.13 -1.95 15.42
N THR A 233 20.68 -0.96 14.72
CA THR A 233 21.47 0.13 15.32
C THR A 233 20.61 1.36 15.55
N ILE A 234 19.80 1.73 14.54
CA ILE A 234 18.86 2.85 14.62
C ILE A 234 17.46 2.34 14.31
N ARG A 235 16.46 2.80 15.06
CA ARG A 235 15.06 2.55 14.77
C ARG A 235 14.31 3.87 14.66
N LEU A 236 13.84 4.18 13.45
CA LEU A 236 13.03 5.37 13.21
C LEU A 236 11.54 5.04 13.42
N MET A 237 10.87 5.79 14.27
CA MET A 237 9.45 5.59 14.61
C MET A 237 8.67 6.87 14.29
N ASN A 238 7.44 6.72 13.83
CA ASN A 238 6.49 7.82 13.81
C ASN A 238 5.83 8.01 15.20
N SER A 239 5.09 9.10 15.38
CA SER A 239 4.48 9.48 16.66
C SER A 239 3.02 9.03 16.83
N GLN A 240 2.48 8.19 15.93
CA GLN A 240 1.05 7.85 15.89
C GLN A 240 0.63 6.90 17.02
#